data_AF-A0A8J8F858-F1
#
_entry.id   AF-A0A8J8F858-F1
#
_cell.length_a   1.000
_cell.length_b   1.000
_cell.length_c   1.000
_cell.angle_alpha   90.00
_cell.angle_beta   90.00
_cell.angle_gamma   90.00
#
_symmetry.space_group_name_H-M   'P 1'
#
loop_
_entity.id
_entity.type
_entity.pdbx_description
1 polymer ?
#
loop_
_entity_poly.entity_id
_entity_poly.type
_entity_poly.pdbx_seq_one_letter_code
_entity_poly.pdbx_strand_id
1 'polypeptide(L)'
;MDTIIIAVVVLLLGGWWTALMVRRHDADEDESDDAAESLDGFAPGAYHPTGAEYWDRTHDGSSSPHPPAPGVCPSCETENDPFYTYCRNCVERLSPA
;
A
#
# COMPACT_ATOMS: atom_id res chain seq x y z
N MET A 1 41.01 15.87 0.54
CA MET A 1 40.20 16.23 1.72
C MET A 1 38.76 15.76 1.50
N ASP A 2 38.19 16.01 0.32
CA ASP A 2 36.83 15.60 -0.04
C ASP A 2 36.60 14.08 -0.05
N THR A 3 37.57 13.29 -0.50
CA THR A 3 37.47 11.81 -0.52
C THR A 3 37.34 11.20 0.88
N ILE A 4 37.98 11.80 1.88
CA ILE A 4 37.89 11.35 3.28
C ILE A 4 36.50 11.68 3.84
N ILE A 5 35.98 12.87 3.54
CA ILE A 5 34.63 13.29 3.95
C ILE A 5 33.58 12.36 3.32
N ILE A 6 33.71 12.06 2.02
CA ILE A 6 32.79 11.14 1.32
C ILE A 6 32.84 9.74 1.93
N ALA A 7 34.04 9.21 2.20
CA ALA A 7 34.19 7.90 2.83
C ALA A 7 33.54 7.85 4.22
N VAL A 8 33.73 8.89 5.04
CA VAL A 8 33.10 9.00 6.35
C VAL A 8 31.58 9.05 6.25
N VAL A 9 31.03 9.85 5.32
CA VAL A 9 29.58 9.95 5.11
C VAL A 9 28.99 8.61 4.66
N VAL A 10 29.65 7.90 3.74
CA VAL A 10 29.20 6.58 3.27
C VAL A 10 29.21 5.56 4.42
N LEU A 11 30.25 5.57 5.26
CA LEU A 11 30.33 4.68 6.42
C LEU A 11 29.23 4.98 7.45
N LEU A 12 28.94 6.26 7.71
CA LEU A 12 27.88 6.67 8.62
C LEU A 12 26.49 6.29 8.09
N LEU A 13 26.22 6.55 6.81
CA LEU A 13 24.94 6.20 6.18
C LEU A 13 24.75 4.68 6.10
N GLY A 14 25.80 3.94 5.74
CA GLY A 14 25.79 2.48 5.71
C GLY A 14 25.54 1.88 7.09
N GLY A 15 26.27 2.34 8.11
CA GLY A 15 26.09 1.87 9.49
C GLY A 15 24.71 2.20 10.06
N TRP A 16 24.17 3.38 9.74
CA TRP A 16 22.82 3.77 10.12
C TRP A 16 21.76 2.88 9.46
N TRP A 17 21.89 2.59 8.16
CA TRP A 17 20.99 1.68 7.44
C TRP A 17 21.02 0.26 7.99
N THR A 18 22.21 -0.28 8.28
CA THR A 18 22.33 -1.62 8.87
C THR A 18 21.69 -1.70 10.25
N ALA A 19 21.85 -0.67 11.09
CA ALA A 19 21.21 -0.61 12.41
C ALA A 19 19.68 -0.53 12.32
N LEU A 20 19.15 0.16 11.31
CA LEU A 20 17.70 0.25 11.08
C LEU A 20 17.12 -1.11 10.65
N MET A 21 17.83 -1.86 9.80
CA MET A 21 17.40 -3.21 9.38
C MET A 21 17.41 -4.21 10.54
N VAL A 22 18.43 -4.15 11.41
CA VAL A 22 18.51 -5.01 12.62
C VAL A 22 17.38 -4.68 13.59
N ARG A 23 17.12 -3.39 13.86
CA ARG A 23 16.00 -3.00 14.74
C ARG A 23 14.63 -3.43 14.22
N ARG A 24 14.46 -3.52 12.91
CA ARG A 24 13.22 -4.04 12.32
C ARG A 24 13.10 -5.54 12.52
N HIS A 25 14.22 -6.27 12.46
CA HIS A 25 14.25 -7.70 12.77
C HIS A 25 13.95 -7.97 14.25
N ASP A 26 14.55 -7.21 15.18
CA ASP A 26 14.29 -7.37 16.61
C ASP A 26 12.84 -7.00 16.97
N ALA A 27 12.23 -6.01 16.29
CA ALA A 27 10.82 -5.68 16.46
C ALA A 27 9.86 -6.77 15.95
N ASP A 28 10.31 -7.62 15.02
CA ASP A 28 9.56 -8.79 14.57
C ASP A 28 9.84 -10.02 15.48
N GLU A 29 10.90 -10.01 16.29
CA GLU A 29 11.27 -11.08 17.24
C GLU A 29 10.79 -10.84 18.69
N ASP A 30 10.40 -9.62 19.06
CA ASP A 30 9.84 -9.29 20.38
C ASP A 30 8.31 -9.50 20.48
N GLU A 31 7.64 -10.06 19.45
CA GLU A 31 6.24 -10.49 19.54
C GLU A 31 6.12 -11.95 20.01
N SER A 32 6.84 -12.30 21.07
CA SER A 32 6.65 -13.54 21.80
C SER A 32 7.12 -13.42 23.25
N ASP A 33 6.28 -12.85 24.13
CA ASP A 33 5.95 -13.51 25.41
C ASP A 33 4.93 -12.79 26.33
N ASP A 34 4.30 -11.67 25.94
CA ASP A 34 3.33 -11.00 26.84
C ASP A 34 1.97 -10.73 26.18
N ALA A 35 1.25 -11.80 25.84
CA ALA A 35 -0.21 -11.75 25.63
C ALA A 35 -0.90 -12.81 26.49
N ALA A 36 -0.58 -12.82 27.78
CA ALA A 36 -1.36 -13.51 28.80
C ALA A 36 -2.62 -12.69 29.16
N GLU A 37 -3.50 -12.43 28.18
CA GLU A 37 -4.87 -12.00 28.46
C GLU A 37 -5.88 -12.72 27.54
N SER A 38 -6.53 -13.71 28.15
CA SER A 38 -7.90 -14.17 27.87
C SER A 38 -8.26 -14.57 26.44
N LEU A 39 -7.98 -15.82 26.08
CA LEU A 39 -8.75 -16.54 25.04
C LEU A 39 -9.04 -17.97 25.49
N ASP A 40 -9.77 -18.12 26.60
CA ASP A 40 -10.63 -19.29 26.77
C ASP A 40 -11.67 -19.26 25.65
N GLY A 41 -11.49 -20.06 24.59
CA GLY A 41 -12.59 -20.35 23.68
C GLY A 41 -12.30 -20.51 22.20
N PHE A 42 -11.05 -20.57 21.73
CA PHE A 42 -10.79 -21.00 20.35
C PHE A 42 -10.30 -22.45 20.29
N ALA A 43 -11.26 -23.37 20.41
CA ALA A 43 -11.06 -24.73 19.96
C ALA A 43 -10.82 -24.72 18.43
N PRO A 44 -9.81 -25.43 17.91
CA PRO A 44 -9.55 -25.53 16.48
C PRO A 44 -10.66 -26.36 15.84
N GLY A 45 -11.72 -25.67 15.41
CA GLY A 45 -12.94 -26.28 14.88
C GLY A 45 -14.12 -25.32 14.77
N ALA A 46 -14.07 -24.15 15.41
CA ALA A 46 -15.14 -23.15 15.31
C ALA A 46 -14.90 -22.17 14.13
N TYR A 47 -15.08 -22.65 12.89
CA TYR A 47 -15.35 -21.75 11.76
C TYR A 47 -16.74 -21.14 11.99
N HIS A 48 -16.81 -19.93 12.53
CA HIS A 48 -18.06 -19.19 12.65
C HIS A 48 -18.47 -18.69 11.25
N PRO A 49 -19.63 -19.10 10.69
CA PRO A 49 -20.06 -18.71 9.34
C PRO A 49 -20.49 -17.24 9.23
N THR A 50 -20.53 -16.51 10.36
CA THR A 50 -21.00 -15.12 10.43
C THR A 50 -20.12 -14.12 9.70
N GLY A 51 -18.85 -14.46 9.42
CA GLY A 51 -17.96 -13.60 8.62
C GLY A 51 -18.43 -13.48 7.16
N ALA A 52 -18.89 -14.58 6.56
CA ALA A 52 -19.35 -14.59 5.16
C ALA A 52 -20.63 -13.77 4.99
N GLU A 53 -21.57 -13.88 5.93
CA GLU A 53 -22.84 -13.14 5.94
C GLU A 53 -22.65 -11.63 6.14
N TYR A 54 -21.58 -11.22 6.85
CA TYR A 54 -21.22 -9.81 7.04
C TYR A 54 -20.64 -9.17 5.76
N TRP A 55 -19.79 -9.91 5.04
CA TRP A 55 -19.29 -9.46 3.73
C TRP A 55 -20.41 -9.35 2.70
N ASP A 56 -21.33 -10.32 2.68
CA ASP A 56 -22.46 -10.35 1.75
C ASP A 56 -23.43 -9.17 2.01
N ARG A 57 -23.78 -8.90 3.28
CA ARG A 57 -24.68 -7.80 3.66
C ARG A 57 -24.11 -6.41 3.38
N THR A 58 -22.80 -6.23 3.40
CA THR A 58 -22.16 -4.93 3.14
C THR A 58 -21.98 -4.65 1.64
N HIS A 59 -21.97 -5.68 0.79
CA HIS A 59 -21.80 -5.54 -0.66
C HIS A 59 -23.11 -5.43 -1.42
N ASP A 60 -24.23 -5.87 -0.84
CA ASP A 60 -25.56 -5.88 -1.48
C ASP A 60 -26.16 -4.48 -1.75
N GLY A 61 -25.58 -3.42 -1.17
CA GLY A 61 -26.13 -2.06 -1.24
C GLY A 61 -25.20 -0.97 -1.78
N SER A 62 -23.94 -1.29 -2.11
CA SER A 62 -23.04 -0.27 -2.65
C SER A 62 -23.34 -0.09 -4.13
N SER A 63 -24.03 1.00 -4.47
CA SER A 63 -23.90 1.57 -5.81
C SER A 63 -22.41 1.85 -6.00
N SER A 64 -21.71 0.90 -6.61
CA SER A 64 -20.30 1.06 -6.93
C SER A 64 -20.21 2.36 -7.73
N PRO A 65 -19.44 3.37 -7.27
CA PRO A 65 -19.32 4.62 -7.99
C PRO A 65 -18.90 4.28 -9.42
N HIS A 66 -19.74 4.57 -10.40
CA HIS A 66 -19.37 4.34 -11.79
C HIS A 66 -18.17 5.26 -12.03
N PRO A 67 -17.00 4.72 -12.44
CA PRO A 67 -15.88 5.57 -12.74
C PRO A 67 -16.30 6.55 -13.86
N PRO A 68 -15.77 7.78 -13.86
CA PRO A 68 -16.01 8.70 -14.95
C PRO A 68 -15.56 8.05 -16.28
N ALA A 69 -16.06 8.55 -17.40
CA ALA A 69 -15.62 8.07 -18.70
C ALA A 69 -14.15 8.42 -18.94
N PRO A 70 -13.37 7.55 -19.61
CA PRO A 70 -11.97 7.80 -19.94
C PRO A 70 -11.84 9.02 -20.87
N GLY A 71 -10.81 9.84 -20.63
CA GLY A 71 -10.52 11.02 -21.44
C GLY A 71 -9.64 10.67 -22.66
N VAL A 72 -9.92 11.30 -23.81
CA VAL A 72 -9.12 11.11 -25.03
C VAL A 72 -8.19 12.30 -25.24
N CYS A 73 -6.93 12.02 -25.58
CA CYS A 73 -5.95 13.08 -25.88
C CYS A 73 -6.23 13.70 -27.26
N PRO A 74 -6.35 15.04 -27.37
CA PRO A 74 -6.61 15.70 -28.66
C PRO A 74 -5.42 15.65 -29.63
N SER A 75 -4.19 15.45 -29.14
CA SER A 75 -2.98 15.44 -29.99
C SER A 75 -2.58 14.08 -30.51
N CYS A 76 -2.68 13.04 -29.68
CA CYS A 76 -2.25 11.68 -30.07
C CYS A 76 -3.37 10.64 -30.03
N GLU A 77 -4.62 11.08 -29.82
CA GLU A 77 -5.84 10.26 -29.82
C GLU A 77 -5.80 9.05 -28.86
N THR A 78 -4.86 9.07 -27.91
CA THR A 78 -4.69 7.99 -26.95
C THR A 78 -5.76 8.09 -25.88
N GLU A 79 -6.48 7.00 -25.66
CA GLU A 79 -7.38 6.84 -24.53
C GLU A 79 -6.58 6.75 -23.23
N ASN A 80 -6.91 7.60 -22.28
CA ASN A 80 -6.26 7.65 -20.97
C ASN A 80 -7.26 7.25 -19.89
N ASP A 81 -6.73 6.70 -18.81
CA ASP A 81 -7.53 6.27 -17.68
C ASP A 81 -8.36 7.43 -17.09
N PRO A 82 -9.62 7.20 -16.66
CA PRO A 82 -10.55 8.25 -16.24
C PRO A 82 -10.08 9.15 -15.10
N PHE A 83 -9.09 8.70 -14.30
CA PHE A 83 -8.56 9.48 -13.19
C PHE A 83 -7.46 10.46 -13.62
N TYR A 84 -6.98 10.37 -14.87
CA TYR A 84 -5.99 11.30 -15.40
C TYR A 84 -6.65 12.55 -15.97
N THR A 85 -6.01 13.69 -15.73
CA THR A 85 -6.38 14.99 -16.33
C THR A 85 -5.47 15.37 -17.51
N TYR A 86 -4.37 14.65 -17.68
CA TYR A 86 -3.36 14.86 -18.71
C TYR A 86 -2.99 13.55 -19.40
N CYS A 87 -2.66 13.62 -20.68
CA CYS A 87 -2.18 12.50 -21.46
C CYS A 87 -0.80 12.06 -20.98
N ARG A 88 -0.62 10.77 -20.73
CA ARG A 88 0.69 10.21 -20.33
C ARG A 88 1.78 10.34 -21.40
N ASN A 89 1.39 10.40 -22.67
CA ASN A 89 2.32 10.44 -23.79
C ASN A 89 2.70 11.89 -24.18
N CYS A 90 1.70 12.76 -24.30
CA CYS A 90 1.90 14.13 -24.80
C CYS A 90 1.91 15.20 -23.70
N VAL A 91 1.55 14.86 -22.47
CA VAL A 91 1.42 15.80 -21.33
C VAL A 91 0.38 16.91 -21.60
N GLU A 92 -0.47 16.74 -22.62
CA GLU A 92 -1.56 17.66 -22.92
C GLU A 92 -2.82 17.33 -22.11
N ARG A 93 -3.66 18.34 -21.89
CA ARG A 93 -4.93 18.18 -21.18
C ARG A 93 -5.88 17.29 -21.96
N LEU A 94 -6.48 16.32 -21.29
CA LEU A 94 -7.46 15.42 -21.90
C LEU A 94 -8.77 16.14 -22.16
N SER A 95 -9.43 15.79 -23.26
CA SER A 95 -10.81 16.21 -23.50
C SER A 95 -11.74 15.38 -22.59
N PRO A 96 -12.65 16.01 -21.84
CA PRO A 96 -13.69 15.28 -21.13
C PRO A 96 -14.57 14.55 -22.15
N ALA A 97 -14.98 13.33 -21.81
CA ALA A 97 -15.94 12.57 -22.62
C ALA A 97 -17.36 13.14 -22.49
#